data_AF-A0A952A6Z2-F1
#
_entry.id   AF-A0A952A6Z2-F1
#
_cell.length_a   1.000
_cell.length_b   1.000
_cell.length_c   1.000
_cell.angle_alpha   90.00
_cell.angle_beta   90.00
_cell.angle_gamma   90.00
#
_symmetry.space_group_name_H-M   'P 1'
#
loop_
_entity.id
_entity.type
_entity.pdbx_description
1 polymer ?
#
loop_
_entity_poly.entity_id
_entity_poly.type
_entity_poly.pdbx_seq_one_letter_code
_entity_poly.pdbx_strand_id
1 'polypeptide(L)'
;MIAFAPRRLCASLAAAALLLAGCTLPDDKALTMVNRGKYSLFNCDQLKSQAVQARTRERELREAMAKAAAGPGGELVNAVAYRSEYLTVKGEIEELEITANAKNCRQSVRAISDGVIR
;
A
#
# COMPACT_ATOMS: atom_id res chain seq x y z
N MET A 1 41.71 -38.86 -1.33
CA MET A 1 41.77 -37.55 -0.65
C MET A 1 41.64 -36.46 -1.71
N ILE A 2 40.44 -35.91 -1.91
CA ILE A 2 40.19 -34.84 -2.89
C ILE A 2 40.06 -33.54 -2.08
N ALA A 3 41.04 -32.66 -2.24
CA ALA A 3 41.11 -31.38 -1.56
C ALA A 3 40.04 -30.42 -2.12
N PHE A 4 39.05 -30.11 -1.28
CA PHE A 4 38.04 -29.08 -1.53
C PHE A 4 38.68 -27.68 -1.41
N ALA A 5 38.88 -27.00 -2.54
CA ALA A 5 39.16 -25.57 -2.55
C ALA A 5 37.84 -24.79 -2.46
N PRO A 6 37.54 -24.07 -1.35
CA PRO A 6 36.18 -23.61 -1.03
C PRO A 6 35.78 -22.27 -1.68
N ARG A 7 36.63 -21.67 -2.53
CA ARG A 7 36.54 -20.23 -2.83
C ARG A 7 35.81 -19.86 -4.12
N ARG A 8 35.48 -20.83 -4.99
CA ARG A 8 34.77 -20.57 -6.26
C ARG A 8 33.30 -21.02 -6.28
N LEU A 9 32.88 -21.88 -5.35
CA LEU A 9 31.49 -22.32 -5.24
C LEU A 9 30.57 -21.27 -4.60
N CYS A 10 31.09 -20.41 -3.71
CA CYS A 10 30.28 -19.40 -3.04
C CYS A 10 29.92 -18.21 -3.95
N ALA A 11 30.74 -17.92 -4.97
CA ALA A 11 30.50 -16.80 -5.87
C ALA A 11 29.33 -17.06 -6.84
N SER A 12 29.18 -18.29 -7.32
CA SER A 12 28.05 -18.69 -8.16
C SER A 12 26.75 -18.81 -7.37
N LEU A 13 26.81 -19.31 -6.12
CA LEU A 13 25.64 -19.33 -5.23
C LEU A 13 25.18 -17.91 -4.85
N ALA A 14 26.11 -16.98 -4.59
CA ALA A 14 25.78 -15.59 -4.31
C ALA A 14 25.18 -14.87 -5.52
N ALA A 15 25.71 -15.11 -6.73
CA ALA A 15 25.15 -14.54 -7.96
C ALA A 15 23.74 -15.08 -8.27
N ALA A 16 23.48 -16.36 -8.00
CA ALA A 16 22.15 -16.95 -8.13
C ALA A 16 21.16 -16.39 -7.09
N ALA A 17 21.62 -16.10 -5.87
CA ALA A 17 20.79 -15.46 -4.84
C ALA A 17 20.41 -14.01 -5.20
N LEU A 18 21.27 -13.25 -5.89
CA LEU A 18 20.92 -11.91 -6.39
C LEU A 18 19.87 -11.97 -7.51
N LEU A 19 19.87 -13.01 -8.34
CA LEU A 19 18.85 -13.20 -9.37
C LEU A 19 17.49 -13.59 -8.80
N LEU A 20 17.43 -14.31 -7.68
CA LEU A 20 16.17 -14.60 -6.96
C LEU A 20 15.70 -13.46 -6.04
N ALA A 21 16.59 -12.56 -5.62
CA ALA A 21 16.23 -11.37 -4.84
C ALA A 21 15.65 -10.23 -5.70
N GLY A 22 15.56 -10.41 -7.02
CA GLY A 22 15.03 -9.40 -7.96
C GLY A 22 13.50 -9.30 -8.05
N CYS A 23 12.74 -10.20 -7.42
CA CYS A 23 11.26 -10.15 -7.43
C CYS A 23 10.66 -9.29 -6.30
N THR A 24 11.46 -8.43 -5.69
CA THR A 24 10.96 -7.31 -4.87
C THR A 24 11.63 -6.03 -5.33
N LEU A 25 11.57 -5.71 -6.63
CA LEU A 25 11.56 -4.30 -6.99
C LEU A 25 10.24 -3.75 -6.43
N PRO A 26 10.24 -2.81 -5.46
CA PRO A 26 9.11 -1.92 -5.29
C PRO A 26 9.01 -1.15 -6.60
N ASP A 27 8.21 -1.69 -7.51
CA ASP A 27 7.89 -1.07 -8.76
C ASP A 27 7.07 0.17 -8.40
N ASP A 28 7.73 1.33 -8.32
CA ASP A 28 7.04 2.63 -8.21
C ASP A 28 6.07 2.86 -9.40
N LYS A 29 6.10 1.97 -10.42
CA LYS A 29 5.12 1.87 -11.50
C LYS A 29 3.92 0.98 -11.17
N ALA A 30 4.01 0.03 -10.24
CA ALA A 30 2.88 -0.82 -9.79
C ALA A 30 1.85 -0.02 -8.99
N LEU A 31 2.25 1.13 -8.44
CA LEU A 31 1.33 2.12 -7.86
C LEU A 31 0.39 2.76 -8.90
N THR A 32 0.61 2.55 -10.21
CA THR A 32 -0.28 3.05 -11.27
C THR A 32 -1.32 2.03 -11.74
N MET A 33 -1.19 0.76 -11.32
CA MET A 33 -2.26 -0.25 -11.39
C MET A 33 -3.04 -0.30 -10.06
N VAL A 34 -3.31 0.86 -9.44
CA VAL A 34 -4.51 0.97 -8.62
C VAL A 34 -5.68 0.66 -9.56
N ASN A 35 -6.44 -0.36 -9.22
CA ASN A 35 -7.44 -1.02 -10.05
C ASN A 35 -8.58 -0.04 -10.42
N ARG A 36 -8.33 0.88 -11.38
CA ARG A 36 -9.16 2.03 -11.82
C ARG A 36 -10.60 1.73 -12.26
N GLY A 37 -11.05 0.49 -12.13
CA GLY A 37 -12.41 0.05 -12.43
C GLY A 37 -13.11 -0.64 -11.27
N LYS A 38 -12.46 -0.85 -10.13
CA LYS A 38 -12.99 -1.64 -9.00
C LYS A 38 -14.33 -1.10 -8.53
N TYR A 39 -14.52 0.22 -8.58
CA TYR A 39 -15.73 0.90 -8.12
C TYR A 39 -16.67 1.34 -9.25
N SER A 40 -16.38 1.01 -10.52
CA SER A 40 -17.19 1.44 -11.67
C SER A 40 -18.63 0.92 -11.66
N LEU A 41 -18.85 -0.27 -11.09
CA LEU A 41 -20.17 -0.91 -10.94
C LEU A 41 -20.86 -0.57 -9.60
N PHE A 42 -20.24 0.23 -8.74
CA PHE A 42 -20.79 0.54 -7.43
C PHE A 42 -21.86 1.64 -7.51
N ASN A 43 -22.90 1.49 -6.68
CA ASN A 43 -23.92 2.52 -6.45
C ASN A 43 -23.43 3.56 -5.43
N CYS A 44 -24.09 4.72 -5.34
CA CYS A 44 -23.69 5.80 -4.42
C CYS A 44 -23.61 5.34 -2.94
N ASP A 45 -24.48 4.44 -2.50
CA ASP A 45 -24.45 3.90 -1.12
C ASP A 45 -23.27 2.94 -0.89
N GLN A 46 -22.92 2.16 -1.91
CA GLN A 46 -21.79 1.23 -1.85
C GLN A 46 -20.47 2.00 -1.92
N LEU A 47 -20.40 3.08 -2.71
CA LEU A 47 -19.27 4.01 -2.71
C LEU A 47 -19.10 4.67 -1.34
N LYS A 48 -20.21 5.07 -0.72
CA LYS A 48 -20.21 5.63 0.64
C LYS A 48 -19.67 4.62 1.65
N SER A 49 -20.20 3.39 1.68
CA SER A 49 -19.73 2.37 2.64
C SER A 49 -18.26 2.03 2.45
N GLN A 50 -17.79 1.92 1.20
CA GLN A 50 -16.38 1.69 0.90
C GLN A 50 -15.49 2.87 1.29
N ALA A 51 -15.95 4.10 1.08
CA ALA A 51 -15.23 5.30 1.52
C ALA A 51 -15.08 5.34 3.05
N VAL A 52 -16.08 4.91 3.83
CA VAL A 52 -15.93 4.77 5.28
C VAL A 52 -14.86 3.75 5.61
N GLN A 53 -14.93 2.55 5.03
CA GLN A 53 -13.98 1.48 5.33
C GLN A 53 -12.55 1.88 4.98
N ALA A 54 -12.32 2.45 3.80
CA ALA A 54 -11.00 2.90 3.35
C ALA A 54 -10.44 4.01 4.26
N ARG A 55 -11.26 4.99 4.67
CA ARG A 55 -10.84 6.05 5.60
C ARG A 55 -10.53 5.52 7.01
N THR A 56 -11.31 4.57 7.51
CA THR A 56 -11.02 3.92 8.81
C THR A 56 -9.68 3.19 8.74
N ARG A 57 -9.43 2.42 7.68
CA ARG A 57 -8.14 1.74 7.47
C ARG A 57 -6.98 2.73 7.35
N GLU A 58 -7.16 3.82 6.61
CA GLU A 58 -6.14 4.88 6.51
C GLU A 58 -5.76 5.39 7.90
N ARG A 59 -6.75 5.65 8.76
CA ARG A 59 -6.53 6.14 10.12
C ARG A 59 -5.83 5.11 10.99
N GLU A 60 -6.29 3.86 10.98
CA GLU A 60 -5.66 2.75 11.73
C GLU A 60 -4.18 2.61 11.36
N LEU A 61 -3.88 2.60 10.05
CA LEU A 61 -2.51 2.53 9.54
C LEU A 61 -1.70 3.75 9.95
N ARG A 62 -2.27 4.95 9.87
CA ARG A 62 -1.59 6.19 10.29
C ARG A 62 -1.23 6.16 11.77
N GLU A 63 -2.13 5.67 12.62
CA GLU A 63 -1.88 5.51 14.05
C GLU A 63 -0.82 4.44 14.33
N ALA A 64 -0.87 3.30 13.62
CA ALA A 64 0.16 2.27 13.71
C ALA A 64 1.53 2.82 13.27
N MET A 65 1.56 3.62 12.21
CA MET A 65 2.79 4.25 11.74
C MET A 65 3.33 5.28 12.73
N ALA A 66 2.46 6.10 13.33
CA ALA A 66 2.86 7.06 14.35
C ALA A 66 3.44 6.36 15.59
N LYS A 67 2.85 5.23 16.01
CA LYS A 67 3.35 4.39 17.11
C LYS A 67 4.70 3.77 16.77
N ALA A 68 4.86 3.20 15.58
CA ALA A 68 6.11 2.62 15.14
C ALA A 68 7.22 3.68 15.01
N ALA A 69 6.90 4.89 14.51
CA ALA A 69 7.83 6.01 14.40
C ALA A 69 8.42 6.46 15.74
N ALA A 70 7.71 6.25 16.86
CA ALA A 70 8.15 6.65 18.19
C ALA A 70 9.31 5.79 18.74
N GLY A 71 9.59 4.62 18.16
CA GLY A 71 10.69 3.74 18.55
C GLY A 71 12.02 4.05 17.84
N PRO A 72 13.17 3.65 18.40
CA PRO A 72 14.46 3.75 17.70
C PRO A 72 14.42 2.89 16.43
N GLY A 73 14.58 3.52 15.26
CA GLY A 73 14.44 2.86 13.95
C GLY A 73 12.99 2.80 13.41
N GLY A 74 12.07 3.54 14.02
CA GLY A 74 10.65 3.55 13.65
C GLY A 74 10.35 3.94 12.19
N GLU A 75 11.19 4.78 11.59
CA GLU A 75 11.06 5.17 10.18
C GLU A 75 11.38 4.01 9.22
N LEU A 76 12.34 3.14 9.57
CA LEU A 76 12.63 1.92 8.82
C LEU A 76 11.50 0.91 8.93
N VAL A 77 10.97 0.68 10.14
CA VAL A 77 9.82 -0.21 10.34
C VAL A 77 8.59 0.30 9.60
N ASN A 78 8.34 1.62 9.62
CA ASN A 78 7.29 2.23 8.84
C ASN A 78 7.46 2.03 7.34
N ALA A 79 8.67 2.25 6.82
CA ALA A 79 8.96 2.11 5.41
C ALA A 79 8.77 0.67 4.92
N VAL A 80 9.17 -0.33 5.71
CA VAL A 80 9.09 -1.75 5.32
C VAL A 80 7.71 -2.35 5.59
N ALA A 81 7.07 -2.04 6.72
CA ALA A 81 5.86 -2.74 7.15
C ALA A 81 4.55 -2.03 6.74
N TYR A 82 4.50 -0.70 6.78
CA TYR A 82 3.21 0.02 6.71
C TYR A 82 3.08 0.98 5.52
N ARG A 83 4.19 1.49 4.99
CA ARG A 83 4.18 2.54 3.97
C ARG A 83 3.54 2.09 2.66
N SER A 84 3.77 0.84 2.25
CA SER A 84 3.15 0.27 1.05
C SER A 84 1.63 0.18 1.18
N GLU A 85 1.13 -0.36 2.30
CA GLU A 85 -0.30 -0.49 2.56
C GLU A 85 -0.97 0.88 2.69
N TYR A 86 -0.34 1.83 3.39
CA TYR A 86 -0.83 3.20 3.51
C TYR A 86 -0.99 3.88 2.15
N LEU A 87 -0.03 3.72 1.24
CA LEU A 87 -0.11 4.27 -0.12
C LEU A 87 -1.21 3.60 -0.95
N THR A 88 -1.38 2.28 -0.82
CA THR A 88 -2.46 1.54 -1.48
C THR A 88 -3.83 2.06 -1.04
N VAL A 89 -4.06 2.18 0.27
CA VAL A 89 -5.34 2.70 0.81
C VAL A 89 -5.59 4.14 0.36
N LYS A 90 -4.54 4.97 0.30
CA LYS A 90 -4.67 6.32 -0.27
C LYS A 90 -5.09 6.33 -1.73
N GLY A 91 -4.50 5.44 -2.54
CA GLY A 91 -4.89 5.27 -3.94
C GLY A 91 -6.35 4.84 -4.08
N GLU A 92 -6.82 3.91 -3.24
CA GLU A 92 -8.22 3.47 -3.23
C GLU A 92 -9.17 4.63 -2.89
N ILE A 93 -8.81 5.48 -1.94
CA ILE A 93 -9.63 6.64 -1.57
C ILE A 93 -9.70 7.65 -2.72
N GLU A 94 -8.58 7.93 -3.38
CA GLU A 94 -8.55 8.82 -4.54
C GLU A 94 -9.43 8.27 -5.68
N GLU A 95 -9.38 6.97 -5.94
CA GLU A 95 -10.22 6.32 -6.94
C GLU A 95 -11.71 6.39 -6.58
N LEU A 96 -12.05 6.21 -5.31
CA LEU A 96 -13.42 6.38 -4.81
C LEU A 96 -13.92 7.81 -5.02
N GLU A 97 -13.08 8.82 -4.80
CA GLU A 97 -13.42 10.22 -5.04
C GLU A 97 -13.62 10.53 -6.53
N ILE A 98 -12.73 10.03 -7.40
CA ILE A 98 -12.86 10.16 -8.85
C ILE A 98 -14.16 9.50 -9.34
N THR A 99 -14.44 8.28 -8.87
CA THR A 99 -15.64 7.52 -9.25
C THR A 99 -16.91 8.19 -8.73
N ALA A 100 -16.89 8.71 -7.50
CA ALA A 100 -18.00 9.46 -6.93
C ALA A 100 -18.26 10.77 -7.67
N ASN A 101 -17.22 11.45 -8.14
CA ASN A 101 -17.36 12.64 -8.99
C ASN A 101 -17.96 12.27 -10.35
N ALA A 102 -17.48 11.20 -11.00
CA ALA A 102 -18.00 10.74 -12.28
C ALA A 102 -19.49 10.32 -12.22
N LYS A 103 -19.94 9.78 -11.08
CA LYS A 103 -21.33 9.36 -10.84
C LYS A 103 -22.21 10.41 -10.14
N ASN A 104 -21.72 11.63 -9.91
CA ASN A 104 -22.40 12.70 -9.17
C ASN A 104 -22.79 12.33 -7.71
N CYS A 105 -22.10 11.38 -7.08
CA CYS A 105 -22.30 10.97 -5.69
C CYS A 105 -21.38 11.73 -4.69
N ARG A 106 -20.65 12.77 -5.11
CA ARG A 106 -19.60 13.45 -4.31
C ARG A 106 -20.01 13.78 -2.87
N GLN A 107 -21.25 14.20 -2.64
CA GLN A 107 -21.73 14.61 -1.33
C GLN A 107 -21.74 13.45 -0.32
N SER A 108 -22.03 12.22 -0.76
CA SER A 108 -22.09 11.06 0.13
C SER A 108 -20.70 10.63 0.62
N VAL A 109 -19.69 10.70 -0.27
CA VAL A 109 -18.29 10.38 0.05
C VAL A 109 -17.61 11.52 0.83
N ARG A 110 -17.89 12.78 0.50
CA ARG A 110 -17.30 13.94 1.20
C ARG A 110 -17.81 14.09 2.63
N ALA A 111 -19.09 13.82 2.87
CA ALA A 111 -19.67 13.84 4.22
C ALA A 111 -18.98 12.86 5.18
N ILE A 112 -18.36 11.79 4.67
CA ILE A 112 -17.59 10.85 5.50
C ILE A 112 -16.26 11.45 5.92
N SER A 113 -15.59 12.16 5.02
CA SER A 113 -14.34 12.84 5.35
C SER A 113 -14.56 13.86 6.48
N ASP A 114 -15.70 14.55 6.47
CA ASP A 114 -16.07 15.50 7.53
C ASP A 114 -16.46 14.79 8.85
N GLY A 115 -17.10 13.62 8.76
CA GLY A 115 -17.47 12.81 9.92
C GLY A 115 -16.30 12.11 10.62
N VAL A 116 -15.23 11.76 9.89
CA VAL A 116 -14.01 11.16 10.45
C VAL A 116 -13.14 12.19 11.20
N ILE A 117 -13.30 13.49 10.90
CA ILE A 117 -12.55 14.58 11.55
C ILE A 117 -13.23 15.06 12.85
N ARG A 118 -14.44 14.59 13.15
CA ARG A 118 -15.19 14.90 14.39
C ARG A 118 -15.02 13.86 15.49
#